data_AF-A0A1G3VQB2-F1
#
_entry.id   AF-A0A1G3VQB2-F1
#
_cell.length_a   1.000
_cell.length_b   1.000
_cell.length_c   1.000
_cell.angle_alpha   90.00
_cell.angle_beta   90.00
_cell.angle_gamma   90.00
#
_symmetry.space_group_name_H-M   'P 1'
#
loop_
_entity.id
_entity.type
_entity.pdbx_description
1 polymer ?
#
loop_
_entity_poly.entity_id
_entity_poly.type
_entity_poly.pdbx_seq_one_letter_code
_entity_poly.pdbx_strand_id
1 'polypeptide(L)'
;IAEIQALASRAHLVFAPNMSVGVNLMFKVVADIARVLGDGYDVEIVEAHHRLKKDAPSGTAIKLGQVIAHALGRELEKTGVYARHGIIGARTDKEIGIQTVRAGDIVGEHTVLFAGMGERLEIIHRAHSRDNFARGAVRAAAWIVAQPPG
;
A
#
# COMPACT_ATOMS: atom_id res chain seq x y z
N ILE A 1 9.31 -16.44 -1.13
CA ILE A 1 9.81 -15.62 -2.27
C ILE A 1 10.89 -16.37 -3.06
N ALA A 2 11.91 -16.94 -2.40
CA ALA A 2 12.97 -17.69 -3.09
C ALA A 2 12.45 -18.80 -4.05
N GLU A 3 11.45 -19.57 -3.63
CA GLU A 3 10.84 -20.60 -4.48
C GLU A 3 10.12 -20.02 -5.71
N ILE A 4 9.37 -18.93 -5.55
CA ILE A 4 8.71 -18.21 -6.65
C ILE A 4 9.76 -17.70 -7.65
N GLN A 5 10.87 -17.14 -7.15
CA GLN A 5 11.99 -16.69 -7.99
C GLN A 5 12.67 -17.85 -8.75
N ALA A 6 12.82 -19.01 -8.10
CA ALA A 6 13.39 -20.19 -8.75
C ALA A 6 12.48 -20.78 -9.86
N LEU A 7 11.17 -20.53 -9.77
CA LEU A 7 10.20 -20.91 -10.80
C LEU A 7 10.10 -19.88 -11.94
N ALA A 8 10.34 -18.60 -11.67
CA ALA A 8 10.28 -17.53 -12.67
C ALA A 8 11.24 -17.76 -13.86
N SER A 9 12.37 -18.46 -13.65
CA SER A 9 13.30 -18.80 -14.74
C SER A 9 12.74 -19.76 -15.79
N ARG A 10 11.62 -20.45 -15.50
CA ARG A 10 11.03 -21.49 -16.35
C ARG A 10 9.53 -21.35 -16.55
N ALA A 11 8.91 -20.32 -16.00
CA ALA A 11 7.47 -20.09 -16.06
C ALA A 11 7.16 -18.59 -16.13
N HIS A 12 6.03 -18.26 -16.74
CA HIS A 12 5.49 -16.90 -16.73
C HIS A 12 4.80 -16.67 -15.37
N LEU A 13 5.27 -15.71 -14.56
CA LEU A 13 4.68 -15.43 -13.25
C LEU A 13 4.34 -13.94 -13.06
N VAL A 14 3.06 -13.63 -12.82
CA VAL A 14 2.68 -12.32 -12.23
C VAL A 14 2.49 -12.51 -10.74
N PHE A 15 3.40 -11.94 -9.95
CA PHE A 15 3.30 -11.90 -8.50
C PHE A 15 3.10 -10.46 -8.01
N ALA A 16 1.94 -10.18 -7.43
CA ALA A 16 1.59 -8.86 -6.94
C ALA A 16 0.90 -8.94 -5.56
N PRO A 17 1.13 -7.96 -4.66
CA PRO A 17 0.44 -7.91 -3.37
C PRO A 17 -1.06 -7.56 -3.52
N ASN A 18 -1.46 -7.06 -4.69
CA ASN A 18 -2.84 -6.74 -5.02
C ASN A 18 -3.03 -6.76 -6.56
N MET A 19 -4.07 -7.43 -7.05
CA MET A 19 -4.37 -7.50 -8.48
C MET A 19 -5.20 -6.31 -9.00
N SER A 20 -5.72 -5.44 -8.12
CA SER A 20 -6.44 -4.23 -8.55
C SER A 20 -5.50 -3.30 -9.33
N VAL A 21 -5.90 -2.95 -10.56
CA VAL A 21 -5.19 -1.93 -11.37
C VAL A 21 -5.14 -0.59 -10.63
N GLY A 22 -6.22 -0.21 -9.96
CA GLY A 22 -6.29 1.04 -9.19
C GLY A 22 -5.31 1.08 -8.03
N VAL A 23 -5.14 -0.03 -7.30
CA VAL A 23 -4.14 -0.11 -6.22
C VAL A 23 -2.72 -0.04 -6.76
N ASN A 24 -2.44 -0.69 -7.90
CA ASN A 24 -1.11 -0.61 -8.52
C ASN A 24 -0.79 0.80 -9.02
N LEU A 25 -1.76 1.52 -9.57
CA LEU A 25 -1.62 2.95 -9.89
C LEU A 25 -1.37 3.78 -8.63
N MET A 26 -2.12 3.52 -7.56
CA MET A 26 -1.96 4.20 -6.29
C MET A 26 -0.53 4.06 -5.75
N PHE A 27 0.08 2.86 -5.80
CA PHE A 27 1.48 2.67 -5.41
C PHE A 27 2.43 3.62 -6.18
N LYS A 28 2.26 3.75 -7.50
CA LYS A 28 3.10 4.65 -8.31
C LYS A 28 2.90 6.11 -7.93
N VAL A 29 1.65 6.53 -7.82
CA VAL A 29 1.28 7.94 -7.58
C VAL A 29 1.75 8.40 -6.19
N VAL A 30 1.52 7.62 -5.14
CA VAL A 30 1.95 8.01 -3.79
C VAL A 30 3.47 8.08 -3.66
N ALA A 31 4.21 7.25 -4.40
CA ALA A 31 5.66 7.33 -4.46
C ALA A 31 6.14 8.65 -5.09
N ASP A 32 5.50 9.06 -6.18
CA ASP A 32 5.82 10.31 -6.88
C ASP A 32 5.50 11.52 -6.01
N ILE A 33 4.33 11.52 -5.35
CA ILE A 33 3.93 12.56 -4.40
C ILE A 33 4.93 12.63 -3.23
N ALA A 34 5.30 11.49 -2.64
CA ALA A 34 6.27 11.46 -1.54
C ALA A 34 7.62 12.07 -1.94
N ARG A 35 8.13 11.81 -3.16
CA ARG A 35 9.39 12.43 -3.63
C ARG A 35 9.29 13.94 -3.79
N VAL A 36 8.13 14.45 -4.18
CA VAL A 36 7.91 15.89 -4.38
C VAL A 36 7.77 16.61 -3.04
N LEU A 37 6.96 16.05 -2.13
CA LEU A 37 6.65 16.67 -0.84
C LEU A 37 7.77 16.51 0.19
N GLY A 38 8.56 15.43 0.10
CA GLY A 38 9.72 15.19 0.95
C GLY A 38 9.38 15.17 2.45
N ASP A 39 10.29 15.71 3.26
CA ASP A 39 10.11 15.82 4.71
C ASP A 39 9.19 17.00 5.12
N GLY A 40 8.68 17.79 4.18
CA GLY A 40 7.77 18.91 4.49
C GLY A 40 6.35 18.48 4.85
N TYR A 41 6.02 17.19 4.67
CA TYR A 41 4.69 16.65 4.92
C TYR A 41 4.77 15.37 5.75
N ASP A 42 3.92 15.30 6.77
CA ASP A 42 3.67 14.09 7.54
C ASP A 42 2.94 13.06 6.67
N VAL A 43 3.39 11.80 6.74
CA VAL A 43 2.77 10.69 6.01
C VAL A 43 1.99 9.81 6.98
N GLU A 44 0.71 9.59 6.65
CA GLU A 44 -0.16 8.67 7.38
C GLU A 44 -0.92 7.78 6.39
N ILE A 45 -1.15 6.53 6.77
CA ILE A 45 -1.89 5.54 6.01
C ILE A 45 -3.03 5.05 6.89
N VAL A 46 -4.25 5.13 6.40
CA VAL A 46 -5.43 4.58 7.07
C VAL A 46 -6.04 3.52 6.17
N GLU A 47 -6.29 2.34 6.73
CA GLU A 47 -6.96 1.27 6.01
C GLU A 47 -8.21 0.76 6.74
N ALA A 48 -9.22 0.34 5.98
CA ALA A 48 -10.42 -0.27 6.53
C ALA A 48 -10.78 -1.56 5.78
N HIS A 49 -11.12 -2.59 6.53
CA HIS A 49 -11.58 -3.88 6.01
C HIS A 49 -12.68 -4.47 6.89
N HIS A 50 -13.35 -5.49 6.38
CA HIS A 50 -14.39 -6.23 7.08
C HIS A 50 -13.91 -6.86 8.39
N ARG A 51 -14.85 -7.10 9.31
CA ARG A 51 -14.60 -7.64 10.65
C ARG A 51 -13.87 -8.99 10.67
N LEU A 52 -13.97 -9.77 9.58
CA LEU A 52 -13.40 -11.13 9.47
C LEU A 52 -11.94 -11.15 9.00
N LYS A 53 -11.33 -10.01 8.67
CA LYS A 53 -9.94 -9.98 8.18
C LYS A 53 -8.96 -10.19 9.34
N LYS A 54 -8.00 -11.10 9.16
CA LYS A 54 -7.11 -11.58 10.22
C LYS A 54 -5.81 -10.80 10.36
N ASP A 55 -5.19 -10.46 9.23
CA ASP A 55 -3.94 -9.69 9.18
C ASP A 55 -4.19 -8.20 9.41
N ALA A 56 -3.28 -7.51 10.10
CA ALA A 56 -3.32 -6.06 10.33
C ALA A 56 -1.88 -5.51 10.51
N PRO A 57 -1.49 -4.41 9.84
CA PRO A 57 -2.18 -3.80 8.68
C PRO A 57 -2.29 -4.78 7.50
N SER A 58 -3.17 -4.51 6.53
CA SER A 58 -3.20 -5.32 5.31
C SER A 58 -1.89 -5.28 4.53
N GLY A 59 -1.62 -6.32 3.75
CA GLY A 59 -0.47 -6.34 2.83
C GLY A 59 -0.42 -5.17 1.85
N THR A 60 -1.58 -4.61 1.45
CA THR A 60 -1.63 -3.39 0.62
C THR A 60 -1.17 -2.15 1.41
N ALA A 61 -1.60 -1.99 2.67
CA ALA A 61 -1.14 -0.90 3.52
C ALA A 61 0.37 -0.98 3.81
N ILE A 62 0.88 -2.18 4.09
CA ILE A 62 2.33 -2.39 4.25
C ILE A 62 3.07 -2.02 2.97
N LYS A 63 2.59 -2.45 1.80
CA LYS A 63 3.23 -2.12 0.53
C LYS A 63 3.23 -0.61 0.24
N LEU A 64 2.13 0.10 0.54
CA LEU A 64 2.07 1.57 0.45
C LEU A 64 3.15 2.20 1.33
N GLY A 65 3.26 1.77 2.59
CA GLY A 65 4.29 2.25 3.52
C GLY A 65 5.70 2.01 2.99
N GLN A 66 5.98 0.82 2.45
CA GLN A 66 7.30 0.49 1.90
C GLN A 66 7.67 1.35 0.69
N VAL A 67 6.71 1.58 -0.21
CA VAL A 67 6.92 2.38 -1.42
C VAL A 67 7.18 3.85 -1.05
N ILE A 68 6.44 4.39 -0.08
CA ILE A 68 6.64 5.76 0.41
C ILE A 68 7.96 5.87 1.17
N ALA A 69 8.26 4.93 2.06
CA ALA A 69 9.53 4.89 2.79
C ALA A 69 10.72 4.90 1.83
N HIS A 70 10.71 4.02 0.83
CA HIS A 70 11.74 3.96 -0.21
C HIS A 70 11.85 5.28 -0.99
N ALA A 71 10.72 5.89 -1.37
CA ALA A 71 10.70 7.18 -2.05
C ALA A 71 11.33 8.32 -1.22
N LEU A 72 11.26 8.23 0.10
CA LEU A 72 11.82 9.19 1.04
C LEU A 72 13.22 8.80 1.57
N GLY A 73 13.82 7.71 1.06
CA GLY A 73 15.10 7.20 1.55
C GLY A 73 15.06 6.68 2.99
N ARG A 74 13.93 6.10 3.41
CA ARG A 74 13.67 5.58 4.76
C ARG A 74 13.49 4.04 4.72
N GLU A 75 13.65 3.42 5.89
CA GLU A 75 13.30 2.01 6.11
C GLU A 75 12.01 1.94 6.93
N LEU A 76 10.95 1.33 6.38
CA LEU A 76 9.64 1.27 7.04
C LEU A 76 9.72 0.56 8.40
N GLU A 77 10.59 -0.42 8.53
CA GLU A 77 10.82 -1.17 9.77
C GLU A 77 11.31 -0.27 10.91
N LYS A 78 12.03 0.82 10.59
CA LYS A 78 12.55 1.79 11.57
C LYS A 78 11.60 2.97 11.79
N THR A 79 10.86 3.38 10.76
CA THR A 79 10.05 4.61 10.78
C THR A 79 8.54 4.35 10.87
N GLY A 80 8.10 3.11 10.77
CA GLY A 80 6.69 2.73 10.79
C GLY A 80 6.09 2.83 12.20
N VAL A 81 4.95 3.52 12.34
CA VAL A 81 4.21 3.61 13.60
C VAL A 81 2.81 3.02 13.42
N TYR A 82 2.58 1.88 14.06
CA TYR A 82 1.37 1.05 13.85
C TYR A 82 0.27 1.29 14.88
N ALA A 83 0.56 2.05 15.93
CA ALA A 83 -0.40 2.40 16.97
C ALA A 83 0.02 3.71 17.63
N ARG A 84 -0.96 4.52 18.03
CA ARG A 84 -0.77 5.69 18.88
C ARG A 84 -1.80 5.63 20.00
N HIS A 85 -1.35 5.46 21.24
CA HIS A 85 -2.23 5.27 22.40
C HIS A 85 -1.65 5.94 23.65
N GLY A 86 -2.44 6.78 24.32
CA GLY A 86 -2.00 7.54 25.51
C GLY A 86 -1.12 8.74 25.17
N ILE A 87 -0.17 9.06 26.07
CA ILE A 87 0.78 10.19 25.92
C ILE A 87 2.06 9.64 25.27
N ILE A 88 2.19 9.83 23.95
CA ILE A 88 3.31 9.30 23.15
C ILE A 88 4.38 10.34 22.78
N GLY A 89 4.18 11.60 23.18
CA GLY A 89 5.05 12.71 22.79
C GLY A 89 4.74 13.28 21.41
N ALA A 90 5.61 14.16 20.93
CA ALA A 90 5.50 14.76 19.61
C ALA A 90 5.90 13.77 18.51
N ARG A 91 5.21 13.84 17.36
CA ARG A 91 5.54 13.09 16.14
C ARG A 91 6.92 13.52 15.63
N THR A 92 7.72 12.58 15.15
CA THR A 92 8.96 12.90 14.42
C THR A 92 8.71 12.99 12.91
N ASP A 93 9.46 13.85 12.21
CA ASP A 93 9.31 14.08 10.77
C ASP A 93 9.48 12.81 9.90
N LYS A 94 10.15 11.80 10.45
CA LYS A 94 10.47 10.56 9.73
C LYS A 94 9.38 9.50 9.85
N GLU A 95 8.42 9.63 10.76
CA GLU A 95 7.37 8.64 10.94
C GLU A 95 6.54 8.40 9.68
N ILE A 96 6.10 7.16 9.51
CA ILE A 96 5.02 6.77 8.60
C ILE A 96 3.98 6.05 9.45
N GLY A 97 2.89 6.73 9.78
CA GLY A 97 1.83 6.13 10.58
C GLY A 97 0.97 5.18 9.73
N ILE A 98 0.61 4.02 10.27
CA ILE A 98 -0.29 3.06 9.63
C ILE A 98 -1.38 2.66 10.62
N GLN A 99 -2.60 3.13 10.40
CA GLN A 99 -3.77 2.88 11.24
C GLN A 99 -4.75 1.93 10.56
N THR A 100 -5.30 1.01 11.35
CA THR A 100 -6.08 -0.11 10.84
C THR A 100 -7.47 -0.17 11.44
N VAL A 101 -8.49 -0.21 10.57
CA VAL A 101 -9.91 -0.31 10.93
C VAL A 101 -10.47 -1.67 10.51
N ARG A 102 -11.26 -2.28 11.40
CA ARG A 102 -12.04 -3.49 11.12
C ARG A 102 -13.51 -3.20 11.40
N ALA A 103 -14.34 -3.15 10.36
CA ALA A 103 -15.74 -2.76 10.47
C ALA A 103 -16.60 -3.45 9.41
N GLY A 104 -17.75 -3.97 9.85
CA GLY A 104 -18.78 -4.48 8.95
C GLY A 104 -18.26 -5.47 7.91
N ASP A 105 -18.61 -5.19 6.66
CA ASP A 105 -18.34 -5.94 5.43
C ASP A 105 -17.46 -5.16 4.44
N ILE A 106 -16.76 -4.11 4.89
CA ILE A 106 -15.89 -3.27 4.05
C ILE A 106 -14.90 -4.15 3.27
N VAL A 107 -14.97 -4.11 1.93
CA VAL A 107 -14.12 -4.96 1.08
C VAL A 107 -12.65 -4.59 1.23
N GLY A 108 -12.36 -3.29 1.21
CA GLY A 108 -11.04 -2.73 1.40
C GLY A 108 -11.02 -1.25 1.01
N GLU A 109 -10.56 -0.40 1.92
CA GLU A 109 -10.29 1.01 1.70
C GLU A 109 -8.87 1.33 2.18
N HIS A 110 -8.16 2.15 1.41
CA HIS A 110 -6.82 2.61 1.71
C HIS A 110 -6.72 4.10 1.40
N THR A 111 -6.37 4.88 2.41
CA THR A 111 -6.12 6.32 2.29
C THR A 111 -4.67 6.59 2.66
N VAL A 112 -3.94 7.29 1.79
CA VAL A 112 -2.63 7.87 2.12
C VAL A 112 -2.83 9.37 2.25
N LEU A 113 -2.41 9.91 3.38
CA LEU A 113 -2.44 11.33 3.70
C LEU A 113 -1.01 11.86 3.68
N PHE A 114 -0.85 13.01 3.03
CA PHE A 114 0.32 13.86 3.13
C PHE A 114 -0.15 15.19 3.75
N ALA A 115 0.21 15.45 5.00
CA ALA A 115 -0.25 16.61 5.76
C ALA A 115 0.90 17.59 6.01
N GLY A 116 0.73 18.82 5.55
CA GLY A 116 1.67 19.92 5.77
C GLY A 116 1.01 21.04 6.57
N MET A 117 1.73 22.13 6.77
CA MET A 117 1.17 23.30 7.46
C MET A 117 0.11 23.99 6.57
N GLY A 118 -1.15 23.96 7.00
CA GLY A 118 -2.26 24.65 6.34
C GLY A 118 -2.94 23.86 5.21
N GLU A 119 -2.46 22.66 4.87
CA GLU A 119 -3.06 21.84 3.83
C GLU A 119 -2.86 20.34 4.05
N ARG A 120 -3.64 19.54 3.31
CA ARG A 120 -3.56 18.09 3.31
C ARG A 120 -3.95 17.55 1.95
N LEU A 121 -3.11 16.65 1.41
CA LEU A 121 -3.38 15.92 0.18
C LEU A 121 -3.70 14.46 0.51
N GLU A 122 -4.80 13.94 -0.04
CA GLU A 122 -5.26 12.58 0.22
C GLU A 122 -5.44 11.80 -1.09
N ILE A 123 -4.94 10.57 -1.08
CA ILE A 123 -5.11 9.61 -2.16
C ILE A 123 -5.88 8.43 -1.58
N ILE A 124 -7.07 8.18 -2.11
CA ILE A 124 -8.00 7.20 -1.58
C ILE A 124 -8.33 6.17 -2.65
N HIS A 125 -8.18 4.90 -2.30
CA HIS A 125 -8.71 3.78 -3.09
C HIS A 125 -9.78 3.04 -2.28
N ARG A 126 -10.97 2.87 -2.87
CA ARG A 126 -12.09 2.10 -2.31
C ARG A 126 -12.47 0.95 -3.24
N ALA A 127 -12.43 -0.27 -2.73
CA ALA A 127 -12.97 -1.42 -3.43
C ALA A 127 -14.46 -1.56 -3.13
N HIS A 128 -15.32 -1.48 -4.15
CA HIS A 128 -16.77 -1.67 -4.00
C HIS A 128 -17.18 -3.14 -4.03
N SER A 129 -16.42 -3.98 -4.73
CA SER A 129 -16.59 -5.44 -4.77
C SER A 129 -15.22 -6.08 -4.95
N ARG A 130 -15.13 -7.40 -4.81
CA ARG A 130 -13.90 -8.16 -5.08
C ARG A 130 -13.63 -8.39 -6.56
N ASP A 131 -14.56 -8.00 -7.44
CA ASP A 131 -14.43 -8.22 -8.88
C ASP A 131 -13.30 -7.40 -9.50
N ASN A 132 -12.92 -6.27 -8.89
CA ASN A 132 -11.79 -5.47 -9.34
C ASN A 132 -10.47 -6.27 -9.29
N PHE A 133 -10.29 -7.11 -8.26
CA PHE A 133 -9.14 -7.99 -8.13
C PHE A 133 -9.18 -9.11 -9.17
N ALA A 134 -10.36 -9.73 -9.37
CA ALA A 134 -10.55 -10.78 -10.37
C ALA A 134 -10.29 -10.26 -11.80
N ARG A 135 -10.87 -9.11 -12.18
CA ARG A 135 -10.61 -8.46 -13.47
C ARG A 135 -9.14 -8.12 -13.67
N GLY A 136 -8.47 -7.68 -12.60
CA GLY A 136 -7.04 -7.44 -12.61
C GLY A 136 -6.20 -8.69 -12.85
N ALA A 137 -6.55 -9.81 -12.22
CA ALA A 137 -5.91 -11.09 -12.44
C ALA A 137 -6.12 -11.60 -13.88
N VAL A 138 -7.34 -11.47 -14.43
CA VAL A 138 -7.63 -11.79 -15.84
C VAL A 138 -6.81 -10.92 -16.78
N ARG A 139 -6.68 -9.62 -16.50
CA ARG A 139 -5.83 -8.71 -17.28
C ARG A 139 -4.36 -9.14 -17.22
N ALA A 140 -3.86 -9.51 -16.04
CA ALA A 140 -2.50 -10.00 -15.87
C ALA A 140 -2.28 -11.30 -16.67
N ALA A 141 -3.22 -12.24 -16.62
CA ALA A 141 -3.16 -13.48 -17.38
C ALA A 141 -3.17 -13.24 -18.90
N ALA A 142 -3.99 -12.31 -19.40
CA ALA A 142 -4.00 -11.95 -20.81
C ALA A 142 -2.71 -11.26 -21.26
N TRP A 143 -2.04 -10.50 -20.37
CA TRP A 143 -0.77 -9.86 -20.67
C TRP A 143 0.40 -10.85 -20.67
N ILE A 144 0.41 -11.78 -19.72
CA ILE A 144 1.59 -12.61 -19.42
C ILE A 144 1.89 -13.65 -20.51
N VAL A 145 0.88 -14.09 -21.27
CA VAL A 145 1.04 -15.08 -22.35
C VAL A 145 1.89 -14.56 -23.52
N ALA A 146 2.10 -13.25 -23.61
CA ALA A 146 2.93 -12.62 -24.63
C ALA A 146 4.33 -12.23 -24.12
N GLN A 147 4.65 -12.54 -22.85
CA GLN A 147 5.93 -12.20 -22.23
C GLN A 147 6.87 -13.41 -22.23
N PRO A 148 8.19 -13.23 -22.14
CA PRO A 148 9.11 -14.32 -21.82
C PRO A 148 8.93 -14.81 -20.37
N PRO A 149 9.43 -16.02 -20.02
CA PRO A 149 9.49 -16.46 -18.63
C PRO A 149 10.19 -15.45 -17.72
N GLY A 150 9.61 -15.22 -16.54
CA GLY A 150 10.02 -14.18 -15.59
C GLY A 150 8.88 -13.77 -14.66
#